data_AF-A0A4Q3AGA4-F1
#
_entry.id   AF-A0A4Q3AGA4-F1
#
_cell.length_a   1.000
_cell.length_b   1.000
_cell.length_c   1.000
_cell.angle_alpha   90.00
_cell.angle_beta   90.00
_cell.angle_gamma   90.00
#
_symmetry.space_group_name_H-M   'P 1'
#
loop_
_entity.id
_entity.type
_entity.pdbx_description
1 polymer ?
#
loop_
_entity_poly.entity_id
_entity_poly.type
_entity_poly.pdbx_seq_one_letter_code
_entity_poly.pdbx_strand_id
1 'polypeptide(L)'
;MANTSLSLGDHWEQFIRSEVGSGRYGSASEVVRDGLRALEERKAHLEALRAHLSEGAAQARDGVFVEDYSAERVIAALDSEG
;
A
#
# COMPACT_ATOMS: atom_id res chain seq x y z
N MET A 1 -23.03 9.96 4.33
CA MET A 1 -21.82 10.25 3.53
C MET A 1 -21.51 11.73 3.66
N ALA A 2 -20.26 12.10 3.91
CA ALA A 2 -19.81 13.48 3.76
C ALA A 2 -19.65 13.78 2.26
N ASN A 3 -20.13 14.94 1.80
CA ASN A 3 -19.95 15.39 0.42
C ASN A 3 -18.96 16.56 0.43
N THR A 4 -17.91 16.46 -0.38
CA THR A 4 -16.85 17.46 -0.47
C THR A 4 -16.73 17.89 -1.92
N SER A 5 -16.90 19.19 -2.17
CA SER A 5 -16.62 19.78 -3.48
C SER A 5 -15.12 20.04 -3.60
N LEU A 6 -14.52 19.55 -4.68
CA LEU A 6 -13.08 19.64 -4.95
C LEU A 6 -12.89 20.30 -6.31
N SER A 7 -12.00 21.29 -6.38
CA SER A 7 -11.52 21.82 -7.66
C SER A 7 -10.26 21.06 -8.04
N LEU A 8 -10.26 20.45 -9.22
CA LEU A 8 -9.14 19.70 -9.76
C LEU A 8 -8.56 20.45 -10.95
N GLY A 9 -7.28 20.22 -11.26
CA GLY A 9 -6.69 20.74 -12.49
C GLY A 9 -7.13 19.94 -13.71
N ASP A 10 -7.06 20.55 -14.90
CA ASP A 10 -7.50 19.99 -16.19
C ASP A 10 -7.06 18.54 -16.44
N HIS A 11 -5.83 18.20 -16.04
CA HIS A 11 -5.28 16.85 -16.16
C HIS A 11 -6.12 15.80 -15.44
N TRP A 12 -6.48 16.09 -14.18
CA TRP A 12 -7.25 15.16 -13.35
C TRP A 12 -8.70 15.08 -13.77
N GLU A 13 -9.27 16.18 -14.26
CA GLU A 13 -10.62 16.16 -14.83
C GLU A 13 -10.69 15.30 -16.09
N GLN A 14 -9.69 15.40 -16.99
CA GLN A 14 -9.60 14.55 -18.17
C GLN A 14 -9.41 13.08 -17.80
N PHE A 15 -8.52 12.79 -16.86
CA PHE A 15 -8.30 11.43 -16.37
C PHE A 15 -9.57 10.81 -15.79
N ILE A 16 -10.26 11.52 -14.90
CA ILE A 16 -11.53 11.02 -14.32
C ILE A 16 -12.57 10.81 -15.42
N ARG A 17 -12.65 11.72 -16.39
CA ARG A 17 -13.60 11.59 -17.50
C ARG A 17 -13.28 10.39 -18.39
N SER A 18 -12.02 10.08 -18.65
CA SER A 18 -11.64 8.89 -19.42
C SER A 18 -11.91 7.60 -18.67
N GLU A 19 -11.64 7.56 -17.37
CA GLU A 19 -11.90 6.39 -16.52
C GLU A 19 -13.40 6.08 -16.39
N VAL A 20 -14.24 7.11 -16.31
CA VAL A 20 -15.71 6.94 -16.34
C VAL A 20 -16.21 6.62 -17.75
N GLY A 21 -15.71 7.33 -18.76
CA GLY A 21 -16.11 7.14 -20.16
C GLY A 21 -15.73 5.77 -20.73
N SER A 22 -14.70 5.11 -20.19
CA SER A 22 -14.34 3.73 -20.53
C SER A 22 -15.27 2.69 -19.89
N GLY A 23 -16.13 3.09 -18.95
CA GLY A 23 -17.01 2.20 -18.20
C GLY A 23 -16.35 1.48 -17.03
N ARG A 24 -15.06 1.75 -16.73
CA ARG A 24 -14.35 1.14 -15.59
C ARG A 24 -14.94 1.60 -14.24
N TYR A 25 -15.42 2.84 -14.18
CA TYR A 25 -16.06 3.40 -12.99
C TYR A 25 -17.41 4.03 -13.36
N GLY A 26 -18.39 3.93 -12.46
CA GLY A 26 -19.73 4.49 -12.65
C GLY A 26 -19.83 5.97 -12.30
N SER A 27 -18.84 6.54 -11.59
CA SER A 27 -18.82 7.97 -11.26
C SER A 27 -17.43 8.49 -10.93
N ALA A 28 -17.26 9.81 -10.99
CA ALA A 28 -16.05 10.50 -10.51
C ALA A 28 -15.75 10.18 -9.03
N SER A 29 -16.79 10.09 -8.21
CA SER A 29 -16.66 9.76 -6.78
C SER A 29 -16.09 8.36 -6.55
N GLU A 30 -16.35 7.41 -7.45
CA GLU A 30 -15.74 6.07 -7.38
C GLU A 30 -14.25 6.10 -7.72
N VAL A 31 -13.88 6.81 -8.78
CA VAL A 31 -12.46 7.01 -9.15
C VAL A 31 -11.68 7.62 -7.99
N VAL A 32 -12.22 8.67 -7.39
CA VAL A 32 -11.59 9.36 -6.26
C VAL A 32 -11.46 8.44 -5.04
N ARG A 33 -12.51 7.68 -4.69
CA ARG A 33 -12.44 6.73 -3.56
C ARG A 33 -11.40 5.65 -3.78
N ASP A 34 -11.31 5.13 -5.01
CA ASP A 34 -10.33 4.11 -5.34
C ASP A 34 -8.90 4.66 -5.26
N GLY A 35 -8.67 5.87 -5.78
CA GLY A 35 -7.39 6.57 -5.63
C GLY A 35 -7.02 6.85 -4.18
N LEU A 36 -7.98 7.22 -3.32
CA LEU A 36 -7.75 7.43 -1.90
C LEU A 36 -7.42 6.12 -1.17
N ARG A 37 -8.09 5.02 -1.51
CA ARG A 37 -7.79 3.69 -0.95
C ARG A 37 -6.37 3.25 -1.31
N ALA A 38 -5.98 3.39 -2.57
CA ALA A 38 -4.62 3.09 -3.01
C ALA A 38 -3.56 3.94 -2.28
N LEU A 39 -3.87 5.22 -2.01
CA LEU A 39 -2.99 6.09 -1.21
C LEU A 39 -2.89 5.63 0.25
N GLU A 40 -4.00 5.21 0.86
CA GLU A 40 -4.04 4.68 2.22
C GLU A 40 -3.24 3.38 2.34
N GLU A 41 -3.44 2.42 1.44
CA GLU A 41 -2.70 1.16 1.40
C GLU A 41 -1.19 1.40 1.26
N ARG A 42 -0.79 2.31 0.37
CA ARG A 42 0.63 2.68 0.20
C ARG A 42 1.22 3.27 1.47
N LYS A 43 0.46 4.12 2.18
CA LYS A 43 0.92 4.70 3.46
C LYS A 43 1.08 3.62 4.52
N ALA A 44 0.11 2.72 4.66
CA ALA A 44 0.16 1.62 5.62
C ALA A 44 1.39 0.71 5.37
N HIS A 45 1.65 0.34 4.12
CA HIS A 45 2.83 -0.47 3.78
C HIS A 45 4.15 0.24 4.09
N LEU A 46 4.23 1.54 3.81
CA LEU A 46 5.43 2.33 4.10
C LEU A 46 5.66 2.50 5.61
N GLU A 47 4.59 2.69 6.39
CA GLU A 47 4.65 2.77 7.84
C GLU A 47 5.10 1.44 8.46
N ALA A 48 4.51 0.32 8.03
CA ALA A 48 4.92 -1.01 8.46
C ALA A 48 6.40 -1.29 8.14
N LEU A 49 6.84 -0.97 6.92
CA LEU A 49 8.24 -1.12 6.52
C LEU A 49 9.18 -0.30 7.41
N ARG A 50 8.84 0.97 7.68
CA ARG A 50 9.63 1.83 8.56
C ARG A 50 9.70 1.29 9.98
N ALA A 51 8.59 0.77 10.50
CA ALA A 51 8.54 0.17 11.83
C ALA A 51 9.48 -1.04 11.92
N HIS A 52 9.37 -1.99 10.98
CA HIS A 52 10.22 -3.19 10.97
C HIS A 52 11.71 -2.88 10.74
N LEU A 53 12.03 -1.91 9.89
CA LEU A 53 13.42 -1.46 9.71
C LEU A 53 13.98 -0.81 10.98
N SER A 54 13.17 -0.01 11.68
CA SER A 54 13.58 0.61 12.95
C SER A 54 13.83 -0.44 14.02
N GLU A 55 12.97 -1.45 14.12
CA GLU A 55 13.10 -2.59 15.03
C GLU A 55 14.37 -3.40 14.73
N GLY A 56 14.55 -3.84 13.48
CA GLY A 56 15.73 -4.61 13.08
C GLY A 56 17.03 -3.82 13.26
N ALA A 57 17.02 -2.51 13.01
CA ALA A 57 18.18 -1.66 13.26
C ALA A 57 18.51 -1.53 14.75
N ALA A 58 17.52 -1.56 15.65
CA ALA A 58 17.75 -1.58 17.09
C ALA A 58 18.34 -2.92 17.54
N GLN A 59 17.76 -4.04 17.11
CA GLN A 59 18.27 -5.39 17.38
C GLN A 59 19.72 -5.54 16.92
N ALA A 60 20.04 -5.10 15.69
CA ALA A 60 21.39 -5.18 15.14
C ALA A 60 22.41 -4.34 15.95
N ARG A 61 22.02 -3.15 16.44
CA ARG A 61 22.89 -2.34 17.32
C ARG A 61 23.17 -3.04 18.64
N ASP A 62 22.21 -3.79 19.15
CA ASP A 62 22.32 -4.55 20.40
C ASP A 62 22.95 -5.94 20.19
N GLY A 63 23.38 -6.27 18.96
CA GLY A 63 23.98 -7.56 18.62
C GLY A 63 22.99 -8.72 18.56
N VAL A 64 21.69 -8.45 18.53
CA VAL A 64 20.62 -9.44 18.46
C VAL A 64 20.36 -9.76 16.99
N PHE A 65 20.68 -11.01 16.60
CA PHE A 65 20.43 -11.53 15.26
C PHE A 65 19.74 -12.88 15.34
N VAL A 66 19.05 -13.26 14.26
CA VAL A 66 18.51 -14.61 14.11
C VAL A 66 19.68 -15.56 13.88
N GLU A 67 19.87 -16.50 14.81
CA GLU A 67 20.82 -17.60 14.64
C GLU A 67 20.31 -18.59 13.59
N ASP A 68 21.23 -19.23 12.87
CA ASP A 68 20.92 -20.27 11.87
C ASP A 68 19.91 -19.87 10.78
N TYR A 69 19.92 -18.59 10.37
CA TYR A 69 19.09 -18.11 9.26
C TYR A 69 19.39 -18.88 7.96
N SER A 70 18.34 -19.43 7.34
CA SER A 70 18.38 -20.05 6.01
C SER A 70 17.12 -19.68 5.24
N ALA A 71 17.30 -19.11 4.05
CA ALA A 71 16.20 -18.78 3.16
C ALA A 71 15.43 -20.05 2.76
N GLU A 72 16.12 -21.16 2.55
CA GLU A 72 15.54 -22.45 2.20
C GLU A 72 14.61 -22.98 3.31
N ARG A 73 15.00 -22.82 4.58
CA ARG A 73 14.16 -23.22 5.72
C ARG A 73 12.91 -22.36 5.84
N VAL A 74 13.03 -21.05 5.59
CA VAL A 74 11.89 -20.12 5.62
C VAL A 74 10.90 -20.48 4.51
N ILE A 75 11.37 -20.74 3.29
CA ILE A 75 10.53 -21.13 2.16
C ILE A 75 9.84 -22.47 2.44
N ALA A 76 10.58 -23.48 2.91
CA ALA A 76 10.03 -24.80 3.21
C ALA A 76 8.95 -24.77 4.32
N ALA A 77 9.08 -23.89 5.31
CA ALA A 77 8.08 -23.71 6.36
C ALA A 77 6.76 -23.15 5.80
N LEU A 78 6.83 -22.15 4.91
CA LEU A 78 5.66 -21.54 4.28
C LEU A 78 4.89 -22.53 3.40
N ASP A 79 5.60 -23.40 2.68
CA ASP A 79 4.99 -24.44 1.83
C ASP A 79 4.34 -25.56 2.66
N SER A 80 4.69 -25.71 3.94
CA SER A 80 4.13 -26.73 4.84
C SER A 80 2.90 -26.27 5.64
N GLU A 81 2.59 -24.96 5.62
CA GLU A 81 1.42 -24.36 6.29
C GLU A 81 0.20 -24.20 5.36
N GLY A 82 0.29 -24.65 4.10
CA GLY A 82 -0.81 -24.68 3.11
C GLY A 82 -1.41 -26.07 2.92
#